data_AF-A0A8T3WBH4-F1
#
_entry.id   AF-A0A8T3WBH4-F1
#
_cell.length_a   1.000
_cell.length_b   1.000
_cell.length_c   1.000
_cell.angle_alpha   90.00
_cell.angle_beta   90.00
_cell.angle_gamma   90.00
#
_symmetry.space_group_name_H-M   'P 1'
#
loop_
_entity.id
_entity.type
_entity.pdbx_description
1 polymer ?
#
loop_
_entity_poly.entity_id
_entity_poly.type
_entity_poly.pdbx_seq_one_letter_code
_entity_poly.pdbx_strand_id
1 'polypeptide(L)'
;MEDIKRNILILEAVTKSAINHPRLHLTKNNKIQFSEGNISAVVMDYIDGNSYHDLNRQPSDKELTLILREAMKISELNIKPPFIYDSIAIVNLLDMYERVTPHLSPEDTGLLKPVVEEFKTVDFNSLPKKFIHGD
;
A
#
# COMPACT_ATOMS: atom_id res chain seq x y z
N MET A 1 -10.72 -12.43 7.33
CA MET A 1 -10.27 -12.55 8.74
C MET A 1 -8.76 -12.36 8.86
N GLU A 2 -7.99 -13.00 7.97
CA GLU A 2 -6.53 -12.80 7.85
C GLU A 2 -6.17 -11.37 7.43
N ASP A 3 -6.91 -10.78 6.49
CA ASP A 3 -6.70 -9.39 6.01
C ASP A 3 -6.87 -8.37 7.13
N ILE A 4 -7.88 -8.57 7.98
CA ILE A 4 -8.11 -7.73 9.16
C ILE A 4 -6.90 -7.82 10.10
N LYS A 5 -6.44 -9.03 10.44
CA LYS A 5 -5.27 -9.21 11.30
C LYS A 5 -4.02 -8.56 10.70
N ARG A 6 -3.81 -8.72 9.39
CA ARG A 6 -2.73 -8.08 8.64
C ARG A 6 -2.78 -6.56 8.78
N ASN A 7 -3.93 -5.96 8.54
CA ASN A 7 -4.08 -4.50 8.57
C ASN A 7 -3.94 -3.94 9.99
N ILE A 8 -4.46 -4.64 11.00
CA ILE A 8 -4.26 -4.28 12.41
C ILE A 8 -2.78 -4.33 12.80
N LEU A 9 -2.04 -5.37 12.39
CA LEU A 9 -0.59 -5.47 12.63
C LEU A 9 0.16 -4.27 12.03
N ILE A 10 -0.18 -3.87 10.81
CA ILE A 10 0.43 -2.71 10.15
C ILE A 10 0.12 -1.43 10.92
N LEU A 11 -1.14 -1.20 11.28
CA LEU A 11 -1.56 -0.01 12.02
C LEU A 11 -0.91 0.07 13.41
N GLU A 12 -0.79 -1.05 14.12
CA GLU A 12 -0.07 -1.11 15.39
C GLU A 12 1.43 -0.78 15.24
N ALA A 13 2.05 -1.15 14.12
CA ALA A 13 3.43 -0.77 13.85
C ALA A 13 3.56 0.73 13.55
N VAL A 14 2.64 1.28 12.76
CA VAL A 14 2.58 2.71 12.42
C VAL A 14 2.41 3.57 13.67
N THR A 15 1.49 3.22 14.57
CA THR A 15 1.27 3.96 15.84
C THR A 15 2.47 3.99 16.79
N LYS A 16 3.43 3.09 16.62
CA LYS A 16 4.66 3.01 17.43
C LYS A 16 5.86 3.65 16.71
N SER A 17 5.64 4.28 15.57
CA SER A 17 6.67 4.86 14.71
C SER A 17 6.59 6.39 14.70
N ALA A 18 7.51 7.03 13.97
CA ALA A 18 7.50 8.48 13.73
C ALA A 18 6.80 8.87 12.41
N ILE A 19 6.06 7.94 11.80
CA ILE A 19 5.29 8.18 10.58
C ILE A 19 4.10 9.08 10.93
N ASN A 20 3.87 10.11 10.12
CA ASN A 20 2.67 10.92 10.28
C ASN A 20 1.45 10.13 9.80
N HIS A 21 0.47 9.96 10.69
CA HIS A 21 -0.78 9.25 10.39
C HIS A 21 -1.93 9.89 11.17
N PRO A 22 -3.19 9.74 10.71
CA PRO A 22 -4.34 10.12 11.50
C PRO A 22 -4.31 9.41 12.86
N ARG A 23 -4.57 10.15 13.94
CA ARG A 23 -4.57 9.57 15.29
C ARG A 23 -5.63 8.48 15.36
N LEU A 24 -5.24 7.28 15.81
CA LEU A 24 -6.17 6.18 16.03
C LEU A 24 -6.85 6.31 17.40
N HIS A 25 -8.16 6.11 17.44
CA HIS A 25 -8.94 6.02 18.65
C HIS A 25 -8.95 4.60 19.18
N LEU A 26 -8.84 4.45 20.49
CA LEU A 26 -8.82 3.15 21.15
C LEU A 26 -10.21 2.79 21.67
N THR A 27 -10.52 1.50 21.64
CA THR A 27 -11.63 0.91 22.40
C THR A 27 -11.43 1.10 23.91
N LYS A 28 -12.48 0.85 24.70
CA LYS A 28 -12.41 0.81 26.17
C LYS A 28 -11.35 -0.15 26.72
N ASN A 29 -10.96 -1.14 25.92
CA ASN A 29 -9.95 -2.15 26.26
C ASN A 29 -8.57 -1.84 25.67
N ASN A 30 -8.30 -0.58 25.27
CA ASN A 30 -7.04 -0.11 24.70
C ASN A 30 -6.60 -0.82 23.40
N LYS A 31 -7.56 -1.32 22.60
CA LYS A 31 -7.30 -1.88 21.27
C LYS A 31 -7.68 -0.88 20.17
N ILE A 32 -6.96 -0.89 19.05
CA ILE A 32 -7.29 -0.07 17.86
C ILE A 32 -8.48 -0.62 17.05
N GLN A 33 -8.81 -1.90 17.23
CA GLN A 33 -9.88 -2.58 16.50
C GLN A 33 -11.20 -2.52 17.28
N PHE A 34 -12.24 -2.02 16.62
CA PHE A 34 -13.64 -2.14 17.05
C PHE A 34 -14.30 -3.29 16.29
N SER A 35 -15.03 -4.15 16.99
CA SER A 35 -15.69 -5.31 16.38
C SER A 35 -17.13 -5.40 16.86
N GLU A 36 -18.07 -5.53 15.92
CA GLU A 36 -19.50 -5.72 16.17
C GLU A 36 -20.03 -6.77 15.18
N GLY A 37 -20.40 -7.96 15.68
CA GLY A 37 -20.74 -9.11 14.83
C GLY A 37 -19.62 -9.46 13.86
N ASN A 38 -19.91 -9.42 12.56
CA ASN A 38 -18.95 -9.69 11.48
C ASN A 38 -18.24 -8.43 10.95
N ILE A 39 -18.49 -7.27 11.55
CA ILE A 39 -17.91 -6.01 11.13
C ILE A 39 -16.69 -5.70 12.00
N SER A 40 -15.59 -5.32 11.35
CA SER A 40 -14.38 -4.82 11.99
C SER A 40 -14.10 -3.43 11.48
N ALA A 41 -13.82 -2.50 12.40
CA ALA A 41 -13.54 -1.11 12.08
C ALA A 41 -12.34 -0.58 12.88
N VAL A 42 -11.74 0.49 12.37
CA VAL A 42 -10.78 1.33 13.06
C VAL A 42 -11.30 2.75 12.99
N VAL A 43 -11.23 3.49 14.09
CA VAL A 43 -11.66 4.88 14.16
C VAL A 43 -10.43 5.76 14.24
N MET A 44 -10.39 6.80 13.42
CA MET A 44 -9.26 7.72 13.34
C MET A 44 -9.74 9.17 13.20
N ASP A 45 -8.87 10.13 13.56
CA ASP A 45 -9.16 11.54 13.39
C ASP A 45 -9.42 11.88 11.91
N TYR A 46 -10.39 12.77 11.68
CA TYR A 46 -10.56 13.39 10.38
C TYR A 46 -9.40 14.35 10.11
N ILE A 47 -8.80 14.25 8.92
CA ILE A 47 -7.76 15.18 8.49
C ILE A 47 -8.43 16.32 7.73
N ASP A 48 -8.49 17.48 8.37
CA ASP A 48 -9.01 18.72 7.78
C ASP A 48 -7.95 19.34 6.85
N GLY A 49 -7.85 18.77 5.64
CA GLY A 49 -6.92 19.19 4.60
C GLY A 49 -7.44 18.81 3.22
N ASN A 50 -6.83 19.40 2.18
CA ASN A 50 -7.19 19.13 0.78
C ASN A 50 -6.14 18.22 0.15
N SER A 51 -6.60 17.28 -0.70
CA SER A 51 -5.66 16.56 -1.56
C SER A 51 -5.14 17.48 -2.67
N TYR A 52 -4.01 17.13 -3.29
CA TYR A 52 -3.52 17.84 -4.47
C TYR A 52 -4.50 17.78 -5.64
N HIS A 53 -5.29 16.70 -5.73
CA HIS A 53 -6.39 16.57 -6.68
C HIS A 53 -7.48 17.62 -6.43
N ASP A 54 -7.93 17.79 -5.18
CA ASP A 54 -8.96 18.79 -4.83
C ASP A 54 -8.46 20.22 -5.08
N LEU A 55 -7.14 20.44 -4.94
CA LEU A 55 -6.48 21.71 -5.24
C LEU A 55 -6.25 21.94 -6.75
N ASN A 56 -6.55 20.95 -7.61
CA ASN A 56 -6.31 20.96 -9.05
C ASN A 56 -4.87 21.39 -9.42
N ARG A 57 -3.88 20.88 -8.70
CA ARG A 57 -2.46 21.14 -8.98
C ARG A 57 -1.59 19.96 -8.58
N GLN A 58 -0.38 19.91 -9.13
CA GLN A 58 0.65 18.99 -8.66
C GLN A 58 1.31 19.50 -7.37
N PRO A 59 1.86 18.61 -6.53
CA PRO A 59 2.74 19.01 -5.44
C PRO A 59 3.99 19.71 -5.98
N SER A 60 4.46 20.72 -5.27
CA SER A 60 5.77 21.37 -5.50
C SER A 60 6.92 20.46 -5.06
N ASP A 61 8.16 20.78 -5.46
CA ASP A 61 9.35 20.00 -5.07
C ASP A 61 9.51 19.86 -3.54
N LYS A 62 9.17 20.93 -2.80
CA LYS A 62 9.20 20.92 -1.33
C LYS A 62 8.16 19.96 -0.76
N GLU A 63 6.96 19.93 -1.33
CA GLU A 63 5.88 19.04 -0.93
C GLU A 63 6.17 17.59 -1.31
N LEU A 64 6.71 17.35 -2.51
CA LEU A 64 7.20 16.03 -2.94
C LEU A 64 8.29 15.51 -1.99
N THR A 65 9.21 16.38 -1.56
CA THR A 65 10.24 16.00 -0.58
C THR A 65 9.62 15.55 0.75
N LEU A 66 8.53 16.17 1.19
CA LEU A 66 7.82 15.75 2.41
C LEU A 66 7.13 14.39 2.22
N ILE A 67 6.47 14.18 1.08
CA ILE A 67 5.84 12.90 0.73
C ILE A 67 6.89 11.78 0.72
N LEU A 68 8.01 12.00 0.05
CA LEU A 68 9.12 11.03 -0.02
C LEU A 68 9.69 10.72 1.37
N ARG A 69 9.79 11.71 2.27
CA ARG A 69 10.24 11.47 3.65
C ARG A 69 9.28 10.55 4.41
N GLU A 70 7.97 10.72 4.28
CA GLU A 70 7.01 9.82 4.91
C GLU A 70 7.07 8.41 4.31
N ALA A 71 7.18 8.29 2.98
CA ALA A 71 7.36 7.01 2.30
C ALA A 71 8.65 6.29 2.78
N MET A 72 9.74 7.02 2.98
CA MET A 72 10.97 6.48 3.54
C MET A 72 10.77 5.94 4.95
N LYS A 73 10.10 6.68 5.84
CA LYS A 73 9.79 6.20 7.20
C LYS A 73 8.95 4.91 7.18
N ILE A 74 7.99 4.81 6.25
CA ILE A 74 7.22 3.57 6.05
C ILE A 74 8.15 2.41 5.67
N SER A 75 9.10 2.65 4.75
CA SER A 75 10.06 1.63 4.32
C SER A 75 11.04 1.17 5.41
N GLU A 76 11.21 1.96 6.47
CA GLU A 76 12.03 1.64 7.63
C GLU A 76 11.29 0.75 8.65
N LEU A 77 9.96 0.59 8.54
CA LEU A 77 9.22 -0.35 9.39
C LEU A 77 9.74 -1.78 9.18
N ASN A 78 10.28 -2.36 10.24
CA ASN A 78 10.76 -3.74 10.24
C ASN A 78 9.61 -4.73 10.52
N ILE A 79 8.61 -4.72 9.65
CA ILE A 79 7.46 -5.64 9.70
C ILE A 79 7.38 -6.48 8.43
N LYS A 80 6.84 -7.69 8.56
CA LYS A 80 6.60 -8.62 7.45
C LYS A 80 5.18 -9.17 7.55
N PRO A 81 4.16 -8.37 7.19
CA PRO A 81 2.80 -8.87 7.14
C PRO A 81 2.70 -10.08 6.19
N PRO A 82 1.81 -11.05 6.45
CA PRO A 82 1.58 -12.14 5.52
C PRO A 82 1.16 -11.59 4.15
N PHE A 83 1.59 -12.27 3.08
CA PHE A 83 1.15 -11.95 1.73
C PHE A 83 -0.33 -12.32 1.58
N ILE A 84 -1.10 -11.39 1.05
CA ILE A 84 -2.51 -11.56 0.74
C ILE A 84 -2.69 -11.04 -0.68
N TYR A 85 -3.19 -11.89 -1.56
CA TYR A 85 -3.50 -11.48 -2.93
C TYR A 85 -4.70 -10.54 -2.89
N ASP A 86 -4.51 -9.35 -3.43
CA ASP A 86 -5.55 -8.35 -3.60
C ASP A 86 -5.56 -7.92 -5.07
N SER A 87 -6.63 -8.25 -5.79
CA SER A 87 -6.77 -7.94 -7.21
C SER A 87 -6.91 -6.45 -7.52
N ILE A 88 -7.22 -5.63 -6.52
CA ILE A 88 -7.31 -4.16 -6.66
C ILE A 88 -6.05 -3.44 -6.16
N ALA A 89 -5.09 -4.16 -5.54
CA ALA A 89 -3.80 -3.60 -5.17
C ALA A 89 -2.75 -3.83 -6.27
N ILE A 90 -1.58 -3.18 -6.13
CA ILE A 90 -0.44 -3.41 -7.03
C ILE A 90 0.08 -4.84 -6.82
N VAL A 91 -0.38 -5.76 -7.67
CA VAL A 91 0.16 -7.12 -7.76
C VAL A 91 1.42 -7.11 -8.63
N ASN A 92 2.31 -8.08 -8.42
CA ASN A 92 3.46 -8.30 -9.28
C ASN A 92 3.03 -8.37 -10.77
N LEU A 93 3.62 -7.51 -11.60
CA LEU A 93 3.30 -7.40 -13.03
C LEU A 93 3.41 -8.74 -13.76
N LEU A 94 4.43 -9.55 -13.45
CA LEU A 94 4.62 -10.85 -14.09
C LEU A 94 3.50 -11.82 -13.73
N ASP A 95 3.17 -11.91 -12.44
CA ASP A 95 2.08 -12.76 -11.96
C ASP A 95 0.74 -12.34 -12.55
N MET A 96 0.49 -11.03 -12.66
CA MET A 96 -0.73 -10.51 -13.27
C MET A 96 -0.79 -10.76 -14.75
N TYR A 97 0.31 -10.52 -15.47
CA TYR A 97 0.37 -10.73 -16.90
C TYR A 97 0.02 -12.18 -17.25
N GLU A 98 0.59 -13.17 -16.55
CA GLU A 98 0.26 -14.58 -16.74
C GLU A 98 -1.23 -14.88 -16.53
N ARG A 99 -1.84 -14.26 -15.50
CA ARG A 99 -3.27 -14.44 -15.18
C ARG A 99 -4.20 -13.81 -16.19
N VAL A 100 -3.87 -12.61 -16.69
CA VAL A 100 -4.78 -11.84 -17.55
C VAL A 100 -4.56 -12.09 -19.04
N THR A 101 -3.39 -12.61 -19.45
CA THR A 101 -3.07 -12.89 -20.87
C THR A 101 -4.17 -13.66 -21.61
N PRO A 102 -4.81 -14.70 -21.04
CA PRO A 102 -5.90 -15.42 -21.71
C PRO A 102 -7.13 -14.54 -22.05
N HIS A 103 -7.25 -13.37 -21.44
CA HIS A 103 -8.35 -12.43 -21.59
C HIS A 103 -7.98 -11.18 -22.41
N LEU A 104 -6.71 -11.04 -22.79
CA LEU A 104 -6.24 -9.88 -23.56
C LEU A 104 -6.53 -10.05 -25.05
N SER A 105 -6.77 -8.92 -25.73
CA SER A 105 -6.79 -8.90 -27.19
C SER A 105 -5.38 -9.14 -27.76
N PRO A 106 -5.25 -9.56 -29.03
CA PRO A 106 -3.94 -9.66 -29.67
C PRO A 106 -3.19 -8.33 -29.71
N GLU A 107 -3.91 -7.21 -29.83
CA GLU A 107 -3.36 -5.86 -29.80
C GLU A 107 -2.75 -5.54 -28.43
N ASP A 108 -3.52 -5.71 -27.35
CA ASP A 108 -3.05 -5.46 -25.98
C ASP A 108 -1.88 -6.38 -25.60
N THR A 109 -1.95 -7.65 -26.02
CA THR A 109 -0.87 -8.61 -25.83
C THR A 109 0.40 -8.15 -26.55
N GLY A 110 0.25 -7.61 -27.77
CA GLY A 110 1.36 -7.04 -28.54
C GLY A 110 2.01 -5.83 -27.86
N LEU A 111 1.22 -5.00 -27.18
CA LEU A 111 1.71 -3.83 -26.44
C LEU A 111 2.41 -4.21 -25.12
N LEU A 112 1.86 -5.18 -24.39
CA LEU A 112 2.36 -5.55 -23.06
C LEU A 112 3.58 -6.48 -23.12
N LYS A 113 3.67 -7.35 -24.13
CA LYS A 113 4.75 -8.35 -24.21
C LYS A 113 6.15 -7.72 -24.14
N PRO A 114 6.49 -6.65 -24.91
CA PRO A 114 7.81 -6.02 -24.80
C PRO A 114 8.12 -5.49 -23.39
N VAL A 115 7.13 -4.87 -22.74
CA VAL A 115 7.27 -4.33 -21.37
C VAL A 115 7.54 -5.45 -20.37
N VAL A 116 6.81 -6.57 -20.49
CA VAL A 116 7.00 -7.74 -19.63
C VAL A 116 8.37 -8.38 -19.85
N GLU A 117 8.82 -8.50 -21.10
CA GLU A 117 10.14 -9.05 -21.40
C GLU A 117 11.27 -8.16 -20.85
N GLU A 118 11.14 -6.83 -20.94
CA GLU A 118 12.09 -5.90 -20.31
C GLU A 118 12.06 -6.02 -18.78
N PHE A 119 10.87 -6.08 -18.17
CA PHE A 119 10.71 -6.19 -16.72
C PHE A 119 11.34 -7.48 -16.16
N LYS A 120 11.31 -8.59 -16.91
CA LYS A 120 11.98 -9.85 -16.54
C LYS A 120 13.50 -9.74 -16.45
N THR A 121 14.11 -8.73 -17.06
CA THR A 121 15.58 -8.53 -17.00
C THR A 121 16.05 -7.96 -15.66
N VAL A 122 15.13 -7.44 -14.84
CA VAL A 122 15.45 -6.86 -13.53
C VAL A 122 15.75 -7.96 -12.51
N ASP A 123 16.93 -7.93 -11.90
CA ASP A 123 17.27 -8.81 -10.78
C ASP A 123 16.62 -8.32 -9.47
N PHE A 124 15.37 -8.71 -9.23
CA PHE A 124 14.62 -8.38 -8.01
C PHE A 124 15.24 -8.95 -6.72
N ASN A 125 16.13 -9.93 -6.82
CA ASN A 125 16.80 -10.47 -5.63
C ASN A 125 17.96 -9.58 -5.18
N SER A 126 18.56 -8.81 -6.10
CA SER A 126 19.56 -7.79 -5.76
C SER A 126 18.97 -6.56 -5.07
N LEU A 127 17.67 -6.31 -5.22
CA LEU A 127 17.01 -5.12 -4.72
C LEU A 127 16.67 -5.22 -3.23
N PRO A 128 16.74 -4.10 -2.47
CA PRO A 128 16.32 -4.09 -1.08
C PRO A 128 14.81 -4.36 -0.97
N LYS A 129 14.43 -5.35 -0.15
CA LYS A 129 13.04 -5.70 0.09
C LYS A 129 12.56 -5.00 1.37
N LYS A 130 11.65 -4.04 1.21
CA LYS A 130 11.10 -3.22 2.30
C LYS A 130 9.58 -3.26 2.31
N PHE A 131 8.99 -2.97 3.46
CA PHE A 131 7.56 -2.74 3.56
C PHE A 131 7.21 -1.43 2.84
N ILE A 132 6.08 -1.40 2.12
CA ILE A 132 5.61 -0.21 1.40
C ILE A 132 4.10 -0.03 1.66
N HIS A 133 3.58 1.16 1.36
CA HIS A 133 2.14 1.44 1.44
C HIS A 133 1.33 0.52 0.51
N GLY A 134 1.73 0.45 -0.77
CA GLY A 134 1.20 -0.54 -1.73
C GLY A 134 0.02 -0.05 -2.59
N ASP A 135 -0.33 1.22 -2.48
CA ASP A 135 -1.29 1.98 -3.29
C ASP A 135 -0.70 3.39 -3.52
#